data_AF-A0A967WIX4-F1
#
_entry.id   AF-A0A967WIX4-F1
#
_cell.length_a   1.000
_cell.length_b   1.000
_cell.length_c   1.000
_cell.angle_alpha   90.00
_cell.angle_beta   90.00
_cell.angle_gamma   90.00
#
_symmetry.space_group_name_H-M   'P 1'
#
loop_
_entity.id
_entity.type
_entity.pdbx_description
1 polymer ?
#
loop_
_entity_poly.entity_id
_entity_poly.type
_entity_poly.pdbx_seq_one_letter_code
_entity_poly.pdbx_strand_id
1 'polypeptide(L)'
;ELIASWEWIEPQKERFDFQWLDRIFELCQQHGLKVLLGTGAGSPPIWLLDEYPDVQIVSQDGIPYPTGAMWGWACIHHPGFRAESERYLLELLKRYGGHPALLGWQ
;
A
#
# COMPACT_ATOMS: atom_id res chain seq x y z
N GLU A 1 -10.49 -0.60 12.08
CA GLU A 1 -9.24 -0.78 11.34
C GLU A 1 -9.55 -0.62 9.86
N LEU A 2 -8.71 0.10 9.12
CA LEU A 2 -8.88 0.35 7.70
C LEU A 2 -7.57 0.01 6.99
N ILE A 3 -7.62 -0.77 5.91
CA ILE A 3 -6.43 -1.10 5.14
C ILE A 3 -6.38 -0.19 3.91
N ALA A 4 -5.30 0.59 3.79
CA ALA A 4 -4.97 1.34 2.60
C ALA A 4 -4.66 0.34 1.47
N SER A 5 -5.54 0.23 0.48
CA SER A 5 -5.26 -0.64 -0.68
C SER A 5 -4.31 0.10 -1.61
N TRP A 6 -3.01 -0.27 -1.62
CA TRP A 6 -1.99 0.42 -2.43
C TRP A 6 -2.40 0.46 -3.90
N GLU A 7 -2.92 -0.63 -4.46
CA GLU A 7 -3.43 -0.65 -5.84
C GLU A 7 -4.54 0.38 -6.13
N TRP A 8 -5.39 0.71 -5.16
CA TRP A 8 -6.42 1.73 -5.35
C TRP A 8 -5.87 3.14 -5.15
N ILE A 9 -4.87 3.28 -4.28
CA ILE A 9 -4.21 4.56 -4.01
C ILE A 9 -3.25 4.92 -5.13
N GLU A 10 -2.60 3.95 -5.75
CA GLU A 10 -1.65 4.13 -6.83
C GLU A 10 -1.90 3.07 -7.91
N PRO A 11 -2.95 3.23 -8.73
CA PRO A 11 -3.28 2.28 -9.80
C PRO A 11 -2.23 2.22 -10.91
N GLN A 12 -1.40 3.26 -11.03
CA GLN A 12 -0.25 3.32 -11.94
C GLN A 12 0.89 4.03 -11.21
N LYS A 13 2.14 3.67 -11.53
CA LYS A 13 3.33 4.31 -10.96
C LYS A 13 3.23 5.83 -11.01
N GLU A 14 3.42 6.45 -9.85
CA GLU A 14 3.37 7.90 -9.61
C GLU A 14 2.00 8.57 -9.81
N ARG A 15 0.93 7.81 -10.06
CA ARG A 15 -0.44 8.33 -10.16
C ARG A 15 -1.23 8.00 -8.91
N PHE A 16 -1.24 8.94 -7.98
CA PHE A 16 -1.94 8.78 -6.71
C PHE A 16 -3.40 9.25 -6.77
N ASP A 17 -4.31 8.42 -6.29
CA ASP A 17 -5.71 8.74 -6.02
C ASP A 17 -6.09 8.39 -4.57
N PHE A 18 -6.20 9.44 -3.75
CA PHE A 18 -6.58 9.33 -2.35
C PHE A 18 -8.07 9.61 -2.09
N GLN A 19 -8.88 9.88 -3.12
CA GLN A 19 -10.24 10.38 -2.97
C GLN A 19 -11.10 9.50 -2.06
N TRP A 20 -10.99 8.18 -2.23
CA TRP A 20 -11.77 7.22 -1.43
C TRP A 20 -11.34 7.25 0.04
N LEU A 21 -10.05 7.33 0.32
CA LEU A 21 -9.49 7.29 1.66
C LEU A 21 -9.73 8.61 2.38
N ASP A 22 -9.60 9.74 1.68
CA ASP A 22 -9.97 11.06 2.18
C ASP A 22 -11.42 11.11 2.65
N ARG A 23 -12.34 10.58 1.83
CA ARG A 23 -13.76 10.52 2.18
C ARG A 23 -13.99 9.71 3.46
N ILE A 24 -13.27 8.61 3.66
CA ILE A 24 -13.38 7.82 4.89
C ILE A 24 -12.86 8.61 6.09
N PHE A 25 -11.70 9.26 5.96
CA PHE A 25 -11.13 10.09 7.03
C PHE A 25 -12.05 11.27 7.42
N GLU A 26 -12.65 11.93 6.43
CA GLU A 26 -13.64 13.00 6.64
C GLU A 26 -14.87 12.49 7.39
N LEU A 27 -15.45 11.38 6.95
CA LEU A 27 -16.61 10.77 7.62
C LEU A 27 -16.27 10.35 9.05
N CYS A 28 -15.11 9.72 9.26
CA CYS A 28 -14.66 9.37 10.60
C CYS A 28 -14.52 10.61 11.48
N GLN A 29 -13.91 11.68 10.97
CA GLN A 29 -13.79 12.93 11.71
C GLN A 29 -15.15 13.53 12.06
N GLN A 30 -16.09 13.59 11.11
CA GLN A 30 -17.44 14.12 11.31
C GLN A 30 -18.20 13.36 12.40
N HIS A 31 -17.98 12.06 12.51
CA HIS A 31 -18.63 11.21 13.52
C HIS A 31 -17.81 11.01 14.79
N GLY A 32 -16.66 11.71 14.95
CA GLY A 32 -15.79 11.56 16.12
C GLY A 32 -15.09 10.21 16.23
N LEU A 33 -15.05 9.44 15.14
CA LEU A 33 -14.37 8.15 15.06
C LEU A 33 -12.87 8.35 14.77
N LYS A 34 -12.08 7.36 15.20
CA LYS A 34 -10.63 7.32 14.95
C LYS A 34 -10.28 6.16 14.02
N VAL A 35 -9.27 6.37 13.19
CA VAL A 35 -8.83 5.42 12.15
C VAL A 35 -7.48 4.82 12.56
N LEU A 36 -7.45 3.50 12.76
CA LEU A 36 -6.21 2.72 12.71
C LEU A 36 -5.96 2.36 11.24
N LEU A 37 -4.93 2.96 10.64
CA LEU A 37 -4.64 2.85 9.21
C LEU A 37 -3.55 1.81 8.97
N GLY A 38 -3.93 0.67 8.38
CA GLY A 38 -2.99 -0.29 7.82
C GLY A 38 -2.40 0.23 6.52
N THR A 39 -1.08 0.21 6.40
CA THR A 39 -0.36 0.80 5.26
C THR A 39 -0.63 0.08 3.93
N GLY A 40 -0.95 -1.21 3.96
CA GLY A 40 -1.18 -2.03 2.77
C GLY A 40 0.05 -2.29 1.92
N ALA A 41 1.24 -1.90 2.38
CA ALA A 41 2.52 -2.15 1.69
C ALA A 41 2.81 -3.65 1.48
N GLY A 42 2.15 -4.54 2.23
CA GLY A 42 2.23 -5.99 2.07
C GLY A 42 1.55 -6.53 0.80
N SER A 43 0.72 -5.74 0.13
CA SER A 43 0.08 -6.10 -1.14
C SER A 43 0.39 -5.03 -2.19
N PRO A 44 1.57 -5.09 -2.82
CA PRO A 44 1.93 -4.14 -3.85
C PRO A 44 1.04 -4.29 -5.09
N PRO A 45 0.88 -3.21 -5.87
CA PRO A 45 0.11 -3.20 -7.10
C PRO A 45 0.77 -4.04 -8.21
N ILE A 46 -0.06 -4.55 -9.14
CA ILE A 46 0.39 -5.38 -10.26
C ILE A 46 1.40 -4.66 -11.17
N TRP A 47 1.30 -3.33 -11.35
CA TRP A 47 2.24 -2.57 -12.19
C TRP A 47 3.69 -2.68 -11.71
N LEU A 48 3.92 -3.07 -10.46
CA LEU A 48 5.26 -3.32 -9.95
C LEU A 48 5.97 -4.46 -10.72
N LEU A 49 5.23 -5.42 -11.28
CA LEU A 49 5.78 -6.48 -12.14
C LEU A 49 6.26 -5.95 -13.49
N ASP A 50 5.58 -4.95 -14.02
CA ASP A 50 5.96 -4.34 -15.31
C ASP A 50 7.30 -3.61 -15.19
N GLU A 51 7.55 -2.99 -14.02
CA GLU A 51 8.79 -2.28 -13.70
C GLU A 51 9.90 -3.22 -13.21
N TYR A 52 9.55 -4.22 -12.41
CA TYR A 52 10.48 -5.17 -11.79
C TYR A 52 10.01 -6.61 -12.02
N PRO A 53 10.33 -7.21 -13.17
CA PRO A 53 9.88 -8.57 -13.51
C PRO A 53 10.38 -9.66 -12.56
N ASP A 54 11.46 -9.40 -11.81
CA ASP A 54 12.11 -10.29 -10.86
C ASP A 54 11.70 -10.04 -9.39
N VAL A 55 10.70 -9.19 -9.14
CA VAL A 55 10.29 -8.79 -7.79
C VAL A 55 9.54 -9.88 -7.01
N GLN A 56 9.03 -10.90 -7.70
CA GLN A 56 8.24 -11.96 -7.08
C GLN A 56 9.07 -12.82 -6.11
N ILE A 57 8.43 -13.26 -5.03
CA ILE A 57 8.97 -14.35 -4.22
C ILE A 57 8.97 -15.63 -5.08
N VAL A 58 10.06 -16.36 -5.01
CA VAL A 58 10.21 -17.68 -5.65
C VAL A 58 10.31 -18.75 -4.57
N SER A 59 9.67 -19.90 -4.82
CA SER A 59 9.83 -21.09 -3.97
C SER A 59 11.25 -21.66 -4.10
N GLN A 60 11.59 -22.62 -3.25
CA GLN A 60 12.85 -23.36 -3.35
C GLN A 60 13.01 -24.07 -4.72
N ASP A 61 11.90 -24.46 -5.34
CA ASP A 61 11.87 -25.08 -6.67
C ASP A 61 11.90 -24.07 -7.82
N GLY A 62 12.07 -22.78 -7.52
CA GLY A 62 12.11 -21.70 -8.51
C GLY A 62 10.75 -21.30 -9.06
N ILE A 63 9.65 -21.70 -8.41
CA ILE A 63 8.29 -21.37 -8.85
C ILE A 63 7.90 -20.00 -8.31
N PRO A 64 7.53 -19.02 -9.15
CA PRO A 64 7.05 -17.71 -8.70
C PRO A 64 5.72 -17.81 -7.95
N TYR A 65 5.57 -17.03 -6.88
CA TYR A 65 4.30 -16.92 -6.15
C TYR A 65 3.23 -16.21 -7.00
N PRO A 66 1.95 -16.62 -6.89
CA PRO A 66 0.85 -16.04 -7.68
C PRO A 66 0.55 -14.59 -7.28
N THR A 67 0.38 -13.71 -8.26
CA THR A 67 0.36 -12.24 -8.08
C THR A 67 -1.02 -11.60 -7.99
N GLY A 68 -2.12 -12.35 -8.16
CA GLY A 68 -3.48 -11.81 -8.29
C GLY A 68 -4.45 -12.08 -7.14
N ALA A 69 -4.05 -12.76 -6.07
CA ALA A 69 -4.98 -13.17 -5.00
C ALA A 69 -4.39 -13.20 -3.59
N MET A 70 -3.09 -12.90 -3.44
CA MET A 70 -2.38 -13.16 -2.19
C MET A 70 -1.60 -11.94 -1.71
N TRP A 71 -1.75 -11.64 -0.42
CA TRP A 71 -0.86 -10.73 0.30
C TRP A 71 0.57 -11.29 0.27
N GLY A 72 1.57 -10.42 0.12
CA GLY A 72 2.97 -10.78 0.27
C GLY A 72 3.57 -11.57 -0.90
N TRP A 73 3.13 -11.33 -2.13
CA TRP A 73 3.71 -11.98 -3.33
C TRP A 73 5.08 -11.39 -3.74
N ALA A 74 5.39 -10.16 -3.32
CA ALA A 74 6.65 -9.48 -3.62
C ALA A 74 7.73 -9.75 -2.55
N CYS A 75 8.98 -9.88 -2.99
CA CYS A 75 10.12 -10.11 -2.12
C CYS A 75 10.50 -8.84 -1.34
N ILE A 76 10.42 -8.90 -0.01
CA ILE A 76 10.75 -7.78 0.89
C ILE A 76 12.22 -7.33 0.83
N HIS A 77 13.11 -8.17 0.29
CA HIS A 77 14.52 -7.83 0.10
C HIS A 77 14.82 -7.27 -1.28
N HIS A 78 13.86 -7.31 -2.22
CA HIS A 78 14.06 -6.79 -3.56
C HIS A 78 14.25 -5.26 -3.51
N PRO A 79 15.33 -4.70 -4.07
CA PRO A 79 15.64 -3.27 -3.94
C PRO A 79 14.55 -2.39 -4.59
N GLY A 80 13.99 -2.82 -5.72
CA GLY A 80 12.88 -2.11 -6.37
C GLY A 80 11.61 -2.08 -5.51
N PHE A 81 11.28 -3.19 -4.85
CA PHE A 81 10.11 -3.23 -3.95
C PHE A 81 10.33 -2.33 -2.73
N ARG A 82 11.52 -2.37 -2.13
CA ARG A 82 11.85 -1.52 -0.97
C ARG A 82 11.75 -0.04 -1.30
N ALA A 83 12.29 0.37 -2.46
CA ALA A 83 12.25 1.76 -2.90
C ALA A 83 10.81 2.24 -3.17
N GLU A 84 10.01 1.45 -3.88
CA GLU A 84 8.62 1.81 -4.19
C GLU A 84 7.73 1.79 -2.93
N SER A 85 7.94 0.82 -2.04
CA SER A 85 7.23 0.74 -0.76
C SER A 85 7.53 1.95 0.12
N GLU A 86 8.81 2.33 0.24
CA GLU A 86 9.21 3.54 0.96
C GLU A 86 8.56 4.80 0.36
N ARG A 87 8.57 4.95 -0.98
CA ARG A 87 7.95 6.08 -1.66
C ARG A 87 6.45 6.16 -1.37
N TYR A 88 5.73 5.06 -1.52
CA TYR A 88 4.29 4.98 -1.23
C TYR A 88 3.98 5.30 0.23
N LEU A 89 4.73 4.72 1.17
CA LEU A 89 4.58 4.98 2.59
C LEU A 89 4.81 6.45 2.94
N LEU A 90 5.80 7.10 2.31
CA LEU A 90 6.04 8.53 2.50
C LEU A 90 4.87 9.38 2.00
N GLU A 91 4.24 9.05 0.87
CA GLU A 91 3.05 9.76 0.38
C GLU A 91 1.84 9.58 1.30
N LEU A 92 1.61 8.36 1.80
CA LEU A 92 0.61 8.10 2.85
C LEU A 92 0.87 8.93 4.11
N LEU A 93 2.12 8.96 4.57
CA LEU A 93 2.51 9.67 5.78
C LEU A 93 2.34 11.19 5.63
N LYS A 94 2.74 11.74 4.47
CA LYS A 94 2.55 13.17 4.14
C LYS A 94 1.08 13.55 4.18
N ARG A 95 0.19 12.69 3.69
CA ARG A 95 -1.25 13.00 3.61
C ARG A 95 -1.99 12.82 4.94
N TYR A 96 -1.77 11.70 5.64
CA TYR A 96 -2.57 11.35 6.82
C TYR A 96 -1.85 11.48 8.16
N GLY A 97 -0.52 11.63 8.18
CA GLY A 97 0.26 11.65 9.43
C GLY A 97 -0.14 12.74 10.42
N GLY A 98 -0.67 13.87 9.93
CA GLY A 98 -1.21 14.95 10.76
C GLY A 98 -2.73 14.96 10.89
N HIS A 99 -3.46 13.99 10.31
CA HIS A 99 -4.91 14.06 10.23
C HIS A 99 -5.55 13.82 11.60
N PRO A 100 -6.49 14.67 12.08
CA PRO A 100 -7.06 14.56 13.43
C PRO A 100 -7.84 13.27 13.68
N ALA A 101 -8.37 12.64 12.63
CA ALA A 101 -9.02 11.33 12.73
C ALA A 101 -8.05 10.14 12.79
N LEU A 102 -6.75 10.31 12.55
CA LEU A 102 -5.78 9.22 12.65
C LEU A 102 -5.57 8.82 14.12
N LEU A 103 -5.70 7.53 14.42
CA LEU A 103 -5.35 6.94 15.72
C LEU A 103 -3.89 6.47 15.74
N GLY A 104 -3.45 5.84 14.65
CA GLY A 104 -2.17 5.18 14.54
C GLY A 104 -2.06 4.36 13.25
N TRP A 105 -0.93 3.67 13.11
CA TRP A 105 -0.53 2.92 11.91
C TRP A 105 -0.40 1.42 12.20
N GLN A 106 -0.62 0.60 11.17
CA GLN A 106 -0.38 -0.85 11.17
C GLN A 106 0.40 -1.29 9.93
#